data_AF-A0A554JZS3-F1
#
_entry.id   AF-A0A554JZS3-F1
#
_cell.length_a   1.000
_cell.length_b   1.000
_cell.length_c   1.000
_cell.angle_alpha   90.00
_cell.angle_beta   90.00
_cell.angle_gamma   90.00
#
_symmetry.space_group_name_H-M   'P 1'
#
loop_
_entity.id
_entity.type
_entity.pdbx_description
1 polymer ?
#
loop_
_entity_poly.entity_id
_entity_poly.type
_entity_poly.pdbx_seq_one_letter_code
_entity_poly.pdbx_strand_id
1 'polypeptide(L)' 'MRNKIIVRPLLWGLIVSIIGLAGWFLFVILSVITGGAFRVLANIFGRIMLFGLPAGIIWEIVRRI' A
#
# COMPACT_ATOMS: atom_id res chain seq x y z
N MET A 1 -27.66 -16.75 -2.04
CA MET A 1 -26.54 -16.64 -2.99
C MET A 1 -25.71 -15.42 -2.64
N ARG A 2 -24.66 -15.55 -1.81
CA ARG A 2 -23.81 -14.43 -1.41
C ARG A 2 -22.61 -14.40 -2.35
N ASN A 3 -22.67 -13.55 -3.37
CA ASN A 3 -21.60 -13.32 -4.32
C ASN A 3 -20.44 -12.60 -3.60
N LYS A 4 -19.69 -13.34 -2.77
CA LYS A 4 -18.44 -12.84 -2.20
C LYS A 4 -17.49 -12.77 -3.38
N ILE A 5 -17.25 -11.57 -3.89
CA ILE A 5 -16.07 -11.31 -4.72
C ILE A 5 -14.88 -11.60 -3.82
N ILE A 6 -14.40 -12.85 -3.82
CA ILE A 6 -13.18 -13.24 -3.12
C ILE A 6 -12.05 -12.68 -3.98
N VAL A 7 -11.85 -11.36 -3.90
CA VAL A 7 -10.70 -10.69 -4.48
C VAL A 7 -9.48 -11.36 -3.87
N ARG A 8 -8.60 -11.89 -4.72
CA ARG A 8 -7.41 -12.61 -4.26
C ARG A 8 -6.60 -11.68 -3.34
N PRO A 9 -6.05 -12.17 -2.22
CA PRO A 9 -5.13 -11.43 -1.36
C PRO A 9 -4.05 -10.65 -2.10
N LEU A 10 -3.57 -11.21 -3.21
CA LEU A 10 -2.60 -10.58 -4.10
C LEU A 10 -3.15 -9.32 -4.80
N LEU A 11 -4.42 -9.32 -5.19
CA LEU A 11 -5.10 -8.13 -5.74
C LEU A 11 -5.27 -7.05 -4.66
N TRP A 12 -5.58 -7.43 -3.42
CA TRP A 12 -5.60 -6.48 -2.30
C TRP A 12 -4.21 -5.89 -2.03
N GLY A 13 -3.17 -6.71 -2.05
CA GLY A 13 -1.79 -6.24 -1.90
C GLY A 13 -1.37 -5.26 -3.00
N LEU A 14 -1.79 -5.52 -4.24
CA LEU A 14 -1.59 -4.61 -5.36
C LEU A 14 -2.33 -3.28 -5.16
N ILE A 15 -3.61 -3.31 -4.78
CA ILE A 15 -4.42 -2.11 -4.51
C ILE A 15 -3.77 -1.27 -3.41
N VAL A 16 -3.37 -1.89 -2.31
CA VAL A 16 -2.69 -1.22 -1.19
C VAL A 16 -1.37 -0.58 -1.64
N SER A 17 -0.63 -1.25 -2.52
CA SER A 17 0.63 -0.71 -3.06
C SER A 17 0.40 0.53 -3.92
N ILE A 18 -0.66 0.53 -4.74
CA ILE A 18 -1.05 1.67 -5.58
C ILE A 18 -1.50 2.85 -4.72
N ILE A 19 -2.31 2.61 -3.69
CA ILE A 19 -2.70 3.64 -2.72
C ILE A 19 -1.47 4.19 -1.99
N GLY A 20 -0.56 3.31 -1.59
CA GLY A 20 0.74 3.65 -1.01
C GLY A 20 1.54 4.59 -1.91
N LEU A 21 1.66 4.26 -3.20
CA LEU A 21 2.36 5.07 -4.19
C LEU A 21 1.74 6.47 -4.35
N ALA A 22 0.42 6.54 -4.50
CA ALA A 22 -0.30 7.82 -4.66
C ALA A 22 -0.12 8.72 -3.43
N GLY A 23 -0.27 8.16 -2.23
CA GLY A 23 -0.05 8.90 -0.99
C GLY A 23 1.41 9.31 -0.80
N TRP A 24 2.37 8.44 -1.12
CA TRP A 24 3.79 8.74 -1.02
C TRP A 24 4.14 9.91 -1.93
N PHE A 25 3.71 9.88 -3.19
CA PHE A 25 3.98 10.95 -4.15
C PHE A 25 3.43 12.30 -3.66
N LEU A 26 2.17 12.33 -3.21
CA LEU A 26 1.54 13.53 -2.67
C LEU A 26 2.31 14.09 -1.46
N PHE A 27 2.61 13.25 -0.47
CA PHE A 27 3.25 13.70 0.76
C PHE A 27 4.74 14.02 0.60
N VAL A 28 5.44 13.42 -0.38
CA VAL A 28 6.79 13.84 -0.75
C VAL A 28 6.75 15.27 -1.30
N ILE A 29 5.86 15.56 -2.25
CA ILE A 29 5.72 16.91 -2.81
C ILE A 29 5.40 17.93 -1.71
N LEU A 30 4.41 17.62 -0.86
CA LEU A 30 4.05 18.48 0.26
C LEU A 30 5.22 18.65 1.23
N SER A 31 5.99 17.60 1.50
CA SER A 31 7.16 17.68 2.38
C SER A 31 8.28 18.54 1.79
N VAL A 32 8.43 18.60 0.46
CA VAL A 32 9.39 19.50 -0.19
C VAL A 32 8.93 20.96 -0.08
N ILE A 33 7.65 21.22 -0.37
CA ILE A 33 7.08 22.58 -0.34
C ILE A 33 7.06 23.17 1.08
N THR A 34 6.81 22.33 2.09
CA THR A 34 6.68 22.76 3.50
C THR A 34 7.95 22.60 4.33
N GLY A 35 9.10 22.34 3.70
CA GLY A 35 10.38 22.21 4.41
C GLY A 35 10.48 21.01 5.35
N GLY A 36 9.64 19.98 5.17
CA GLY A 36 9.72 18.73 5.93
C GLY A 36 8.54 18.41 6.83
N ALA A 37 7.52 19.27 6.91
CA ALA A 37 6.39 19.08 7.83
C ALA A 37 5.66 17.73 7.62
N PHE A 38 5.63 17.23 6.38
CA PHE A 38 4.96 15.97 6.01
C PHE A 38 5.89 14.75 5.88
N ARG A 39 7.15 14.85 6.33
CA ARG A 39 8.14 13.78 6.14
C ARG A 39 7.71 12.44 6.75
N VAL A 40 7.03 12.47 7.90
CA VAL A 40 6.52 11.26 8.56
C VAL A 40 5.46 10.57 7.71
N LEU A 41 4.50 11.32 7.17
CA LEU A 41 3.44 10.78 6.32
C LEU A 41 4.02 10.23 5.01
N ALA A 42 4.95 10.95 4.37
CA ALA A 42 5.67 10.44 3.21
C ALA A 42 6.33 9.08 3.51
N ASN A 43 7.02 8.93 4.64
CA ASN A 43 7.64 7.67 5.02
C ASN A 43 6.63 6.55 5.30
N ILE A 44 5.49 6.84 5.92
CA ILE A 44 4.42 5.85 6.17
C ILE A 44 3.89 5.33 4.83
N PHE A 45 3.50 6.22 3.93
CA PHE A 45 2.99 5.82 2.61
C PHE A 45 4.06 5.10 1.77
N GLY A 46 5.33 5.49 1.87
CA GLY A 46 6.44 4.78 1.24
C GLY A 46 6.59 3.34 1.74
N ARG A 47 6.40 3.10 3.05
CA ARG A 47 6.38 1.74 3.61
C ARG A 47 5.16 0.96 3.15
N ILE A 48 3.98 1.56 3.13
CA ILE A 48 2.75 0.91 2.64
C ILE A 48 2.92 0.49 1.17
N MET A 49 3.49 1.37 0.34
CA MET A 49 3.81 1.08 -1.06
C MET A 49 4.77 -0.12 -1.17
N LEU A 50 5.85 -0.13 -0.39
CA LEU A 50 6.88 -1.16 -0.45
C LEU A 50 6.38 -2.53 0.02
N PHE A 51 5.57 -2.56 1.08
CA PHE A 51 5.15 -3.81 1.73
C PHE A 51 3.76 -4.31 1.30
N GLY A 52 2.96 -3.52 0.60
CA GLY A 52 1.61 -3.92 0.19
C GLY A 52 1.59 -5.21 -0.64
N LEU A 53 2.43 -5.28 -1.67
CA LEU A 53 2.49 -6.43 -2.58
C LEU A 53 3.14 -7.67 -1.92
N PRO A 54 4.30 -7.55 -1.22
CA PRO A 54 4.84 -8.64 -0.41
C PRO A 54 3.84 -9.21 0.61
N ALA A 55 3.10 -8.35 1.33
CA ALA A 55 2.10 -8.80 2.28
C ALA A 55 0.97 -9.61 1.60
N GLY A 56 0.52 -9.17 0.42
CA GLY A 56 -0.44 -9.91 -0.39
C GLY A 56 0.07 -11.27 -0.87
N ILE A 57 1.35 -11.36 -1.25
CA ILE A 57 2.00 -12.63 -1.63
C ILE A 57 2.08 -13.58 -0.44
N ILE A 58 2.58 -13.11 0.72
CA ILE A 58 2.71 -13.93 1.93
C ILE A 58 1.35 -14.50 2.33
N TRP A 59 0.31 -13.66 2.32
CA TRP A 59 -1.03 -14.12 2.64
C TRP A 59 -1.56 -15.17 1.65
N GLU A 60 -1.30 -14.99 0.35
CA GLU A 60 -1.69 -15.98 -0.66
C GLU A 60 -0.97 -17.32 -0.45
N ILE A 61 0.31 -17.30 -0.05
CA ILE A 61 1.07 -18.52 0.30
C ILE A 61 0.45 -19.18 1.54
N VAL A 62 0.25 -18.43 2.63
CA VAL A 62 -0.33 -18.96 3.88
C VAL A 62 -1.71 -19.57 3.67
N ARG A 63 -2.54 -18.96 2.80
CA ARG A 63 -3.87 -19.48 2.47
C ARG A 63 -3.85 -20.82 1.72
N ARG A 64 -2.75 -21.14 1.03
CA ARG A 64 -2.61 -22.35 0.20
C ARG A 64 -1.98 -23.54 0.94
N ILE A 65 -1.42 -23.29 2.13
CA ILE A 65 -0.92 -24.31 3.07
C ILE A 65 -2.10 -24.83 3.89
#